data_AF-A0A1F9D2V8-F1
#
_entry.id   AF-A0A1F9D2V8-F1
#
_cell.length_a   1.000
_cell.length_b   1.000
_cell.length_c   1.000
_cell.angle_alpha   90.00
_cell.angle_beta   90.00
_cell.angle_gamma   90.00
#
_symmetry.space_group_name_H-M   'P 1'
#
loop_
_entity.id
_entity.type
_entity.pdbx_description
1 polymer ?
#
loop_
_entity_poly.entity_id
_entity_poly.type
_entity_poly.pdbx_seq_one_letter_code
_entity_poly.pdbx_strand_id
1 'polypeptide(L)'
;MKLVTIFYILNATLLLLHEIESAYEKEWEILKIPGKITVFLILHIPIILLLFYGLLEIENQSAQGLRLGIIMGIAGVIPFLVHKIFVKRKDHFNLLISNILIYLNIVTGIGTIVLSARLMA
;
A
#
# COMPACT_ATOMS: atom_id res chain seq x y z
N MET A 1 -14.26 -8.74 -13.56
CA MET A 1 -13.72 -8.31 -12.26
C MET A 1 -14.53 -7.13 -11.77
N LYS A 2 -14.92 -7.12 -10.50
CA LYS A 2 -15.70 -6.01 -9.91
C LYS A 2 -14.82 -4.76 -9.82
N LEU A 3 -15.42 -3.57 -9.84
CA LEU A 3 -14.68 -2.30 -9.79
C LEU A 3 -13.78 -2.21 -8.53
N VAL A 4 -14.30 -2.64 -7.37
CA VAL A 4 -13.53 -2.72 -6.13
C VAL A 4 -12.33 -3.66 -6.24
N THR A 5 -12.46 -4.80 -6.93
CA THR A 5 -11.34 -5.72 -7.19
C THR A 5 -10.25 -5.05 -8.02
N ILE A 6 -10.64 -4.32 -9.08
CA ILE A 6 -9.69 -3.62 -9.95
C ILE A 6 -8.90 -2.58 -9.14
N PHE A 7 -9.60 -1.74 -8.37
CA PHE A 7 -8.94 -0.74 -7.52
C PHE A 7 -8.06 -1.37 -6.45
N TYR A 8 -8.50 -2.47 -5.84
CA TYR A 8 -7.71 -3.22 -4.86
C TYR A 8 -6.41 -3.74 -5.49
N ILE A 9 -6.47 -4.37 -6.68
CA ILE A 9 -5.29 -4.90 -7.36
C ILE A 9 -4.34 -3.77 -7.77
N LEU A 10 -4.85 -2.67 -8.30
CA LEU A 10 -4.02 -1.52 -8.67
C LEU A 10 -3.32 -0.95 -7.43
N ASN A 11 -4.05 -0.75 -6.33
CA ASN A 11 -3.50 -0.27 -5.07
C ASN A 11 -2.44 -1.21 -4.51
N ALA A 12 -2.75 -2.51 -4.44
CA ALA A 12 -1.81 -3.55 -4.00
C ALA A 12 -0.54 -3.57 -4.87
N THR A 13 -0.68 -3.46 -6.19
CA THR A 13 0.45 -3.46 -7.13
C THR A 13 1.35 -2.24 -6.92
N LEU A 14 0.75 -1.06 -6.82
CA LEU A 14 1.48 0.20 -6.61
C LEU A 14 2.17 0.22 -5.25
N LEU A 15 1.50 -0.29 -4.21
CA LEU A 15 2.09 -0.46 -2.88
C LEU A 15 3.28 -1.42 -2.93
N LEU A 16 3.16 -2.58 -3.56
CA LEU A 16 4.29 -3.52 -3.69
C LEU A 16 5.46 -2.94 -4.48
N LEU A 17 5.20 -2.21 -5.58
CA LEU A 17 6.26 -1.51 -6.32
C LEU A 17 6.95 -0.46 -5.46
N HIS A 18 6.19 0.27 -4.65
CA HIS A 18 6.74 1.19 -3.68
C HIS A 18 7.59 0.47 -2.62
N GLU A 19 7.14 -0.66 -2.05
CA GLU A 19 7.94 -1.40 -1.06
C GLU A 19 9.23 -1.99 -1.65
N ILE A 20 9.22 -2.36 -2.94
CA ILE A 20 10.44 -2.77 -3.67
C ILE A 20 11.42 -1.60 -3.74
N GLU A 21 10.94 -0.40 -4.08
CA GLU A 21 11.75 0.83 -4.08
C GLU A 21 12.22 1.16 -2.65
N SER A 22 11.35 1.03 -1.63
CA SER A 22 11.70 1.23 -0.22
C SER A 22 12.80 0.31 0.26
N ALA A 23 12.83 -0.94 -0.23
CA ALA A 23 13.91 -1.85 0.06
C ALA A 23 15.24 -1.40 -0.58
N TYR A 24 15.20 -0.87 -1.80
CA TYR A 24 16.38 -0.32 -2.49
C TYR A 24 16.91 0.95 -1.79
N GLU A 25 16.00 1.85 -1.40
CA GLU A 25 16.28 3.09 -0.67
C GLU A 25 16.64 2.86 0.80
N LYS A 26 16.63 1.61 1.25
CA LYS A 26 16.87 1.19 2.63
C LYS A 26 16.00 1.98 3.61
N GLU A 27 14.69 1.98 3.37
CA GLU A 27 13.73 2.76 4.16
C GLU A 27 13.82 2.48 5.66
N TRP A 28 14.24 1.27 6.07
CA TRP A 28 14.53 0.96 7.47
C TRP A 28 15.59 1.88 8.11
N GLU A 29 16.54 2.43 7.35
CA GLU A 29 17.51 3.43 7.84
C GLU A 29 16.85 4.81 7.98
N ILE A 30 15.94 5.16 7.06
CA ILE A 30 15.18 6.41 7.08
C ILE A 30 14.21 6.45 8.26
N LEU A 31 13.49 5.35 8.48
CA LEU A 31 12.49 5.17 9.54
C LEU A 31 13.11 4.67 10.87
N LYS A 32 14.42 4.44 10.90
CA LYS A 32 15.16 3.95 12.09
C LYS A 32 14.60 2.64 12.65
N ILE A 33 14.19 1.72 11.78
CA ILE A 33 13.69 0.40 12.16
C ILE A 33 14.89 -0.46 12.63
N PRO A 34 14.86 -1.01 13.85
CA PRO A 34 15.93 -1.86 14.36
C PRO A 34 15.99 -3.18 13.58
N GLY A 35 17.16 -3.81 13.51
CA GLY A 35 17.34 -5.09 12.80
C GLY A 35 17.41 -4.99 11.27
N LYS A 36 17.38 -3.77 10.71
CA LYS A 36 17.63 -3.48 9.29
C LYS A 36 16.73 -4.31 8.35
N ILE A 37 17.29 -4.84 7.26
CA ILE A 37 16.58 -5.65 6.27
C ILE A 37 15.86 -6.87 6.87
N THR A 38 16.40 -7.49 7.92
CA THR A 38 15.78 -8.68 8.52
C THR A 38 14.41 -8.38 9.09
N VAL A 39 14.30 -7.33 9.91
CA VAL A 39 13.01 -6.92 10.47
C VAL A 39 12.10 -6.35 9.38
N PHE A 40 12.66 -5.61 8.42
CA PHE A 40 11.89 -5.11 7.27
C PHE A 40 11.19 -6.26 6.54
N LEU A 41 11.89 -7.34 6.21
CA LEU A 41 11.30 -8.53 5.56
C LEU A 41 10.26 -9.22 6.45
N ILE A 42 10.54 -9.40 7.75
CA ILE A 42 9.61 -10.02 8.69
C ILE A 42 8.29 -9.24 8.77
N LEU A 43 8.33 -7.90 8.75
CA LEU A 43 7.14 -7.07 8.72
C LEU A 43 6.36 -7.22 7.40
N HIS A 44 7.05 -7.41 6.29
CA HIS A 44 6.41 -7.52 4.97
C HIS A 44 5.73 -8.87 4.73
N ILE A 45 6.21 -9.97 5.31
CA ILE A 45 5.59 -11.29 5.17
C ILE A 45 4.08 -11.28 5.52
N PRO A 46 3.65 -10.85 6.73
CA PRO A 46 2.23 -10.82 7.08
C PRO A 46 1.45 -9.80 6.25
N ILE A 47 2.06 -8.68 5.86
CA ILE A 47 1.42 -7.66 5.01
C ILE A 47 1.08 -8.25 3.63
N ILE A 48 2.01 -8.96 3.01
CA ILE A 48 1.83 -9.59 1.70
C ILE A 48 0.80 -10.73 1.78
N LEU A 49 0.83 -11.54 2.84
CA LEU A 49 -0.19 -12.58 3.06
C LEU A 49 -1.59 -11.95 3.20
N LEU A 50 -1.71 -10.88 3.96
CA LEU A 50 -2.97 -10.16 4.14
C LEU A 50 -3.45 -9.52 2.83
N LEU A 51 -2.53 -9.05 1.99
CA LEU A 51 -2.82 -8.51 0.67
C LEU A 51 -3.48 -9.54 -0.23
N PHE A 52 -2.89 -10.74 -0.34
CA PHE A 52 -3.45 -11.81 -1.16
C PHE A 52 -4.75 -12.36 -0.58
N TYR A 53 -4.80 -12.56 0.74
CA TYR A 53 -6.04 -12.99 1.40
C TYR A 53 -7.18 -11.98 1.18
N GLY A 54 -6.89 -10.68 1.33
CA GLY A 54 -7.85 -9.61 1.06
C GLY A 54 -8.33 -9.60 -0.39
N LEU A 55 -7.48 -9.92 -1.36
CA LEU A 55 -7.89 -10.03 -2.77
C LEU A 55 -8.92 -11.16 -2.97
N LEU A 56 -8.68 -12.34 -2.40
CA LEU A 56 -9.61 -13.47 -2.48
C LEU A 56 -10.97 -13.12 -1.87
N GLU A 57 -10.96 -12.47 -0.71
CA GLU A 57 -12.18 -12.05 -0.02
C GLU A 57 -12.92 -10.89 -0.74
N ILE A 58 -12.17 -9.95 -1.34
CA ILE A 58 -12.73 -8.85 -2.14
C ILE A 58 -13.44 -9.36 -3.38
N GLU A 59 -12.88 -10.36 -4.06
CA GLU A 59 -13.53 -10.96 -5.24
C GLU A 59 -14.86 -11.63 -4.85
N ASN A 60 -14.91 -12.24 -3.67
CA ASN A 60 -16.12 -12.79 -3.08
C ASN A 60 -17.09 -11.73 -2.52
N GLN A 61 -16.71 -10.44 -2.46
CA GLN A 61 -17.47 -9.36 -1.80
C GLN A 61 -17.91 -9.71 -0.37
N SER A 62 -17.09 -10.48 0.35
CA SER A 62 -17.40 -10.80 1.74
C SER A 62 -17.27 -9.57 2.62
N ALA A 63 -17.97 -9.54 3.76
CA ALA A 63 -17.82 -8.46 4.74
C ALA A 63 -16.37 -8.34 5.27
N GLN A 64 -15.65 -9.46 5.33
CA GLN A 64 -14.22 -9.50 5.63
C GLN A 64 -13.41 -8.84 4.51
N GLY A 65 -13.69 -9.18 3.25
CA GLY A 65 -13.06 -8.59 2.07
C GLY A 65 -13.21 -7.08 2.04
N LEU A 66 -14.43 -6.56 2.24
CA LEU A 66 -14.65 -5.12 2.24
C LEU A 66 -13.90 -4.40 3.38
N ARG A 67 -13.85 -4.99 4.58
CA ARG A 67 -13.02 -4.48 5.69
C ARG A 67 -11.53 -4.48 5.34
N LEU A 68 -11.03 -5.56 4.73
CA LEU A 68 -9.64 -5.64 4.26
C LEU A 68 -9.36 -4.65 3.13
N GLY A 69 -10.35 -4.37 2.27
CA GLY A 69 -10.27 -3.32 1.25
C GLY A 69 -10.06 -1.94 1.86
N ILE A 70 -10.79 -1.60 2.93
CA ILE A 70 -10.58 -0.33 3.66
C ILE A 70 -9.16 -0.29 4.25
N ILE A 71 -8.72 -1.36 4.92
CA ILE A 71 -7.36 -1.44 5.51
C ILE A 71 -6.28 -1.29 4.43
N MET A 72 -6.40 -2.01 3.32
CA MET A 72 -5.46 -1.96 2.20
C MET A 72 -5.48 -0.59 1.52
N GLY A 73 -6.65 0.02 1.38
CA GLY A 73 -6.78 1.36 0.84
C GLY A 73 -6.10 2.41 1.75
N ILE A 74 -6.20 2.27 3.07
CA ILE A 74 -5.45 3.10 4.03
C ILE A 74 -3.95 2.89 3.84
N ALA A 75 -3.49 1.65 3.69
CA ALA A 75 -2.09 1.36 3.43
C ALA A 75 -1.56 2.07 2.16
N GLY A 76 -2.38 2.16 1.10
CA GLY A 76 -2.03 2.90 -0.12
C GLY A 76 -1.83 4.42 0.07
N VAL A 77 -2.37 5.00 1.14
CA VAL A 77 -2.19 6.42 1.50
C VAL A 77 -0.87 6.65 2.26
N ILE A 78 -0.35 5.63 2.96
CA ILE A 78 0.82 5.76 3.84
C ILE A 78 2.06 6.27 3.09
N PRO A 79 2.45 5.76 1.91
CA PRO A 79 3.64 6.25 1.19
C PRO A 79 3.62 7.75 0.92
N PHE A 80 2.44 8.30 0.60
CA PHE A 80 2.28 9.73 0.40
C PHE A 80 2.51 10.51 1.70
N LEU A 81 1.92 10.05 2.80
CA LEU A 81 2.11 10.68 4.12
C LEU A 81 3.57 10.64 4.54
N VAL A 82 4.24 9.50 4.42
CA VAL A 82 5.64 9.33 4.82
C VAL A 82 6.57 10.16 3.94
N HIS A 83 6.51 10.03 2.61
CA HIS A 83 7.54 10.63 1.74
C HIS A 83 7.24 12.06 1.28
N LYS A 84 5.98 12.51 1.32
CA LYS A 84 5.61 13.86 0.86
C LYS A 84 5.25 14.80 1.99
N ILE A 85 4.86 14.30 3.16
CA ILE A 85 4.49 15.12 4.32
C ILE A 85 5.52 15.02 5.45
N PHE A 86 5.76 13.83 6.00
CA PHE A 86 6.48 13.69 7.28
C PHE A 86 8.00 13.55 7.16
N VAL A 87 8.49 12.81 6.17
CA VAL A 87 9.89 12.39 6.04
C VAL A 87 10.41 12.73 4.63
N LYS A 88 10.15 13.96 4.18
CA LYS A 88 10.65 14.43 2.89
C LYS A 88 12.18 14.53 2.91
N ARG A 89 12.86 13.74 2.08
CA ARG A 89 14.32 13.76 1.91
C ARG A 89 14.67 14.09 0.46
N LYS A 90 15.66 14.96 0.23
CA LYS A 90 16.04 15.42 -1.13
C LYS A 90 16.67 14.32 -2.00
N ASP A 91 17.16 13.26 -1.38
CA ASP A 91 17.93 12.22 -2.08
C ASP A 91 17.21 10.86 -2.11
N HIS A 92 15.99 10.76 -1.57
CA HIS A 92 15.20 9.51 -1.54
C HIS A 92 13.80 9.70 -2.13
N PHE A 93 13.33 8.74 -2.93
CA PHE A 93 11.98 8.73 -3.54
C PHE A 93 11.66 10.00 -4.37
N ASN A 94 12.67 10.50 -5.10
CA ASN A 94 12.56 11.70 -5.93
C ASN A 94 12.63 11.44 -7.44
N LEU A 95 12.74 10.18 -7.87
CA LEU A 95 12.63 9.86 -9.28
C LEU A 95 11.21 10.19 -9.76
N LEU A 96 11.08 10.47 -11.06
CA LEU A 96 9.78 10.71 -11.67
C LEU A 96 8.84 9.52 -11.42
N ILE A 97 9.37 8.30 -11.56
CA ILE A 97 8.60 7.07 -11.33
C ILE A 97 8.18 6.91 -9.86
N SER A 98 9.04 7.23 -8.89
CA SER A 98 8.69 7.18 -7.46
C SER A 98 7.51 8.10 -7.16
N ASN A 99 7.52 9.32 -7.72
CA ASN A 99 6.41 10.25 -7.57
C ASN A 99 5.12 9.70 -8.20
N ILE A 100 5.19 9.17 -9.42
CA ILE A 100 4.04 8.56 -10.09
C ILE A 100 3.46 7.43 -9.22
N LEU A 101 4.31 6.52 -8.72
CA LEU A 101 3.88 5.43 -7.84
C LEU A 101 3.16 5.96 -6.60
N ILE A 102 3.78 6.90 -5.87
CA ILE A 102 3.21 7.46 -4.63
C ILE A 102 1.86 8.15 -4.88
N TYR A 103 1.76 8.99 -5.91
CA TYR A 103 0.52 9.72 -6.22
C TYR A 103 -0.58 8.80 -6.77
N LEU A 104 -0.24 7.80 -7.57
CA LEU A 104 -1.22 6.82 -8.00
C LEU A 104 -1.67 5.95 -6.82
N ASN A 105 -0.78 5.58 -5.91
CA ASN A 105 -1.11 4.75 -4.75
C ASN A 105 -2.14 5.42 -3.84
N ILE A 106 -2.01 6.73 -3.57
CA ILE A 106 -3.03 7.46 -2.81
C ILE A 106 -4.38 7.52 -3.56
N VAL A 107 -4.37 7.72 -4.89
CA VAL A 107 -5.60 7.75 -5.69
C VAL A 107 -6.31 6.39 -5.67
N THR A 108 -5.57 5.30 -5.89
CA THR A 108 -6.12 3.94 -5.85
C THR A 108 -6.50 3.52 -4.44
N GLY A 109 -5.78 4.00 -3.42
CA GLY A 109 -6.05 3.75 -2.01
C GLY A 109 -7.37 4.37 -1.57
N ILE A 110 -7.56 5.67 -1.86
CA ILE A 110 -8.83 6.37 -1.62
C ILE A 110 -9.97 5.71 -2.40
N GLY A 111 -9.74 5.36 -3.67
CA GLY A 111 -10.72 4.64 -4.49
C GLY A 111 -11.14 3.32 -3.87
N THR A 112 -10.19 2.51 -3.40
CA THR A 112 -10.46 1.26 -2.68
C THR A 112 -11.28 1.50 -1.42
N ILE A 113 -10.92 2.48 -0.58
CA ILE A 113 -11.67 2.83 0.65
C ILE A 113 -13.12 3.19 0.31
N VAL A 114 -13.33 4.10 -0.64
CA VAL A 114 -14.67 4.59 -1.00
C VAL A 114 -15.53 3.46 -1.56
N LEU A 115 -14.97 2.63 -2.45
CA LEU A 115 -15.70 1.51 -3.04
C LEU A 115 -16.05 0.44 -2.00
N SER A 116 -15.10 0.10 -1.13
CA SER A 116 -15.34 -0.87 -0.05
C SER A 116 -16.39 -0.37 0.94
N ALA A 117 -16.30 0.89 1.38
CA ALA A 117 -17.26 1.48 2.32
C ALA A 117 -18.66 1.57 1.72
N ARG A 118 -18.79 1.95 0.44
CA ARG A 118 -20.08 2.01 -0.26
C ARG A 118 -20.76 0.65 -0.41
N LEU A 119 -19.99 -0.43 -0.55
CA LEU A 119 -20.53 -1.79 -0.64
C LEU A 119 -20.88 -2.38 0.73
N MET A 120 -20.45 -1.75 1.83
CA MET A 120 -20.78 -2.16 3.21
C MET A 120 -22.02 -1.46 3.77
N ALA A 121 -22.38 -0.29 3.23
CA ALA A 121 -23.53 0.52 3.64
C ALA A 121 -24.82 0.04 2.98
#